data_AF-A0A432KDY2-F1
#
_entry.id   AF-A0A432KDY2-F1
#
_cell.length_a   1.000
_cell.length_b   1.000
_cell.length_c   1.000
_cell.angle_alpha   90.00
_cell.angle_beta   90.00
_cell.angle_gamma   90.00
#
_symmetry.space_group_name_H-M   'P 1'
#
loop_
_entity.id
_entity.type
_entity.pdbx_description
1 polymer ?
#
loop_
_entity_poly.entity_id
_entity_poly.type
_entity_poly.pdbx_seq_one_letter_code
_entity_poly.pdbx_strand_id
1 'polypeptide(L)'
;MSETIEDIILDHDKRGMLALRPYLPGDYCSQAAQFIIENPGGAIIVTGFYVVMAGKPETDGPPGAIAIGEALKSLGRTVTYVSDEYTTPVLRRYASGSEVIDFPIDGVVNSKGHAKAILERVKPSLLISIERCGRTRDDTYLNMRYVDISPHTARLDYLFDSDIPSVGIGDGGNEIGMGNLAEVIPTVESLPDYPAVNQVDRLVIASVSNWGGYGLVAALSQISGKKLLPSVESETAMLHGMIEAGVVDGTTGEAVPTVDNFSAEENGVLLARLHRVVDGG
;
A
#
# COMPACT_ATOMS: atom_id res chain seq x y z
N MET A 1 -24.62 -0.21 -16.01
CA MET A 1 -24.49 -0.03 -14.54
C MET A 1 -23.38 0.99 -14.34
N SER A 2 -23.47 1.84 -13.32
CA SER A 2 -22.35 2.71 -12.95
C SER A 2 -21.20 1.85 -12.45
N GLU A 3 -19.99 2.19 -12.86
CA GLU A 3 -18.75 1.54 -12.43
C GLU A 3 -18.51 1.74 -10.92
N THR A 4 -18.13 0.68 -10.20
CA THR A 4 -17.80 0.77 -8.76
C THR A 4 -16.34 1.14 -8.54
N ILE A 5 -15.95 1.51 -7.30
CA ILE A 5 -14.54 1.77 -6.96
C ILE A 5 -13.71 0.52 -7.20
N GLU A 6 -14.21 -0.63 -6.77
CA GLU A 6 -13.56 -1.94 -6.91
C GLU A 6 -13.39 -2.34 -8.38
N ASP A 7 -14.35 -2.03 -9.25
CA ASP A 7 -14.22 -2.26 -10.70
C ASP A 7 -13.09 -1.42 -11.31
N ILE A 8 -12.90 -0.19 -10.83
CA ILE A 8 -11.86 0.74 -11.35
C ILE A 8 -10.47 0.27 -10.93
N ILE A 9 -10.27 -0.04 -9.66
CA ILE A 9 -8.93 -0.34 -9.12
C ILE A 9 -8.44 -1.75 -9.49
N LEU A 10 -9.34 -2.65 -9.87
CA LEU A 10 -9.03 -3.99 -10.41
C LEU A 10 -9.01 -4.03 -11.95
N ASP A 11 -9.19 -2.89 -12.60
CA ASP A 11 -9.10 -2.83 -14.06
C ASP A 11 -7.67 -3.13 -14.52
N HIS A 12 -7.52 -3.58 -15.77
CA HIS A 12 -6.24 -3.94 -16.37
C HIS A 12 -5.38 -4.90 -15.53
N ASP A 13 -6.01 -5.81 -14.76
CA ASP A 13 -5.30 -6.82 -13.97
C ASP A 13 -4.35 -7.64 -14.85
N LYS A 14 -3.05 -7.59 -14.51
CA LYS A 14 -1.96 -8.34 -15.16
C LYS A 14 -1.42 -9.45 -14.26
N ARG A 15 -1.73 -9.45 -12.95
CA ARG A 15 -1.13 -10.31 -11.92
C ARG A 15 -2.08 -11.45 -11.50
N GLY A 16 -3.38 -11.33 -11.77
CA GLY A 16 -4.41 -12.32 -11.41
C GLY A 16 -5.21 -11.95 -10.16
N MET A 17 -5.12 -10.70 -9.70
CA MET A 17 -5.83 -10.20 -8.53
C MET A 17 -7.34 -10.24 -8.69
N LEU A 18 -7.87 -10.13 -9.91
CA LEU A 18 -9.29 -10.25 -10.18
C LEU A 18 -9.84 -11.64 -9.78
N ALA A 19 -9.01 -12.69 -9.81
CA ALA A 19 -9.40 -14.03 -9.37
C ALA A 19 -9.65 -14.11 -7.85
N LEU A 20 -9.07 -13.19 -7.07
CA LEU A 20 -9.27 -13.10 -5.62
C LEU A 20 -10.56 -12.34 -5.24
N ARG A 21 -11.13 -11.58 -6.18
CA ARG A 21 -12.33 -10.74 -5.97
C ARG A 21 -13.52 -11.45 -5.33
N PRO A 22 -13.88 -12.71 -5.69
CA PRO A 22 -15.02 -13.41 -5.11
C PRO A 22 -14.85 -13.79 -3.62
N TYR A 23 -13.62 -13.74 -3.10
CA TYR A 23 -13.30 -14.07 -1.70
C TYR A 23 -13.34 -12.85 -0.78
N LEU A 24 -13.68 -11.68 -1.32
CA LEU A 24 -13.81 -10.41 -0.60
C LEU A 24 -15.24 -9.87 -0.72
N PRO A 25 -15.70 -9.04 0.23
CA PRO A 25 -16.97 -8.35 0.11
C PRO A 25 -17.11 -7.55 -1.19
N GLY A 26 -18.34 -7.39 -1.67
CA GLY A 26 -18.67 -6.62 -2.89
C GLY A 26 -18.22 -5.15 -2.88
N ASP A 27 -17.89 -4.62 -1.72
CA ASP A 27 -17.63 -3.21 -1.45
C ASP A 27 -16.45 -3.06 -0.47
N TYR A 28 -15.42 -3.90 -0.60
CA TYR A 28 -14.30 -3.98 0.34
C TYR A 28 -13.57 -2.64 0.55
N CYS A 29 -13.52 -1.74 -0.45
CA CYS A 29 -12.95 -0.40 -0.28
C CYS A 29 -13.83 0.46 0.62
N SER A 30 -15.15 0.40 0.44
CA SER A 30 -16.11 1.12 1.28
C SER A 30 -16.08 0.62 2.72
N GLN A 31 -15.99 -0.70 2.91
CA GLN A 31 -15.86 -1.29 4.24
C GLN A 31 -14.52 -0.95 4.92
N ALA A 32 -13.42 -0.92 4.16
CA ALA A 32 -12.12 -0.47 4.67
C ALA A 32 -12.18 1.00 5.08
N ALA A 33 -12.76 1.88 4.25
CA ALA A 33 -12.92 3.29 4.57
C ALA A 33 -13.80 3.50 5.83
N GLN A 34 -14.93 2.78 5.93
CA GLN A 34 -15.78 2.82 7.12
C GLN A 34 -15.03 2.37 8.38
N PHE A 35 -14.27 1.28 8.30
CA PHE A 35 -13.44 0.79 9.39
C PHE A 35 -12.38 1.82 9.83
N ILE A 36 -11.79 2.56 8.89
CA ILE A 36 -10.86 3.67 9.19
C ILE A 36 -11.56 4.79 9.96
N ILE A 37 -12.80 5.15 9.60
CA ILE A 37 -13.60 6.17 10.29
C ILE A 37 -13.98 5.73 11.70
N GLU A 38 -14.29 4.46 11.90
CA GLU A 38 -14.66 3.87 13.19
C GLU A 38 -13.48 3.74 14.17
N ASN A 39 -12.24 3.82 13.67
CA ASN A 39 -11.02 3.79 14.47
C ASN A 39 -10.30 5.16 14.42
N PRO A 40 -10.85 6.21 15.06
CA PRO A 40 -10.28 7.55 15.03
C PRO A 40 -8.95 7.62 15.81
N GLY A 41 -8.14 8.63 15.54
CA GLY A 41 -6.82 8.82 16.18
C GLY A 41 -5.67 8.78 15.19
N GLY A 42 -4.44 8.64 15.70
CA GLY A 42 -3.23 8.61 14.87
C GLY A 42 -3.09 7.32 14.07
N ALA A 43 -2.62 7.41 12.83
CA ALA A 43 -2.36 6.26 11.97
C ALA A 43 -0.85 6.09 11.70
N ILE A 44 -0.39 4.85 11.73
CA ILE A 44 0.88 4.47 11.09
C ILE A 44 0.58 3.96 9.68
N ILE A 45 1.31 4.47 8.68
CA ILE A 45 1.26 3.96 7.30
C ILE A 45 2.63 3.37 6.95
N VAL A 46 2.64 2.12 6.52
CA VAL A 46 3.83 1.42 6.03
C VAL A 46 3.75 1.21 4.52
N THR A 47 4.88 1.37 3.84
CA THR A 47 4.96 1.18 2.39
C THR A 47 6.39 0.98 1.92
N GLY A 48 6.56 0.52 0.69
CA GLY A 48 7.82 0.44 -0.02
C GLY A 48 8.24 -1.00 -0.26
N PHE A 49 8.67 -1.29 -1.47
CA PHE A 49 9.14 -2.59 -1.91
C PHE A 49 10.52 -2.47 -2.55
N TYR A 50 11.42 -3.42 -2.27
CA TYR A 50 12.80 -3.40 -2.78
C TYR A 50 12.92 -4.10 -4.14
N VAL A 51 13.43 -3.38 -5.14
CA VAL A 51 13.66 -3.90 -6.50
C VAL A 51 15.09 -4.38 -6.64
N VAL A 52 15.27 -5.71 -6.56
CA VAL A 52 16.60 -6.37 -6.58
C VAL A 52 17.48 -5.94 -7.75
N MET A 53 16.91 -5.85 -8.95
CA MET A 53 17.68 -5.55 -10.17
C MET A 53 18.20 -4.11 -10.24
N ALA A 54 17.60 -3.20 -9.48
CA ALA A 54 17.99 -1.79 -9.42
C ALA A 54 18.70 -1.42 -8.11
N GLY A 55 18.48 -2.19 -7.04
CA GLY A 55 18.91 -1.83 -5.68
C GLY A 55 18.23 -0.56 -5.15
N LYS A 56 16.95 -0.38 -5.49
CA LYS A 56 16.15 0.83 -5.26
C LYS A 56 14.73 0.48 -4.79
N PRO A 57 14.01 1.40 -4.13
CA PRO A 57 12.58 1.24 -3.91
C PRO A 57 11.80 1.39 -5.22
N GLU A 58 10.61 0.81 -5.29
CA GLU A 58 9.71 0.97 -6.45
C GLU A 58 8.71 2.12 -6.35
N THR A 59 8.10 2.44 -7.49
CA THR A 59 7.08 3.48 -7.65
C THR A 59 5.70 3.07 -7.17
N ASP A 60 5.42 1.78 -7.00
CA ASP A 60 4.17 1.33 -6.39
C ASP A 60 4.26 1.34 -4.86
N GLY A 61 3.19 1.81 -4.21
CA GLY A 61 3.11 2.01 -2.76
C GLY A 61 3.21 3.46 -2.32
N PRO A 62 4.38 4.13 -2.45
CA PRO A 62 4.57 5.45 -1.86
C PRO A 62 3.55 6.51 -2.30
N PRO A 63 3.18 6.67 -3.59
CA PRO A 63 2.14 7.62 -3.99
C PRO A 63 0.79 7.37 -3.31
N GLY A 64 0.33 6.12 -3.27
CA GLY A 64 -0.90 5.72 -2.60
C GLY A 64 -0.84 5.94 -1.09
N ALA A 65 0.30 5.64 -0.46
CA ALA A 65 0.53 5.91 0.97
C ALA A 65 0.41 7.40 1.30
N ILE A 66 1.02 8.27 0.47
CA ILE A 66 0.94 9.72 0.63
C ILE A 66 -0.51 10.21 0.43
N ALA A 67 -1.23 9.70 -0.59
CA ALA A 67 -2.62 10.05 -0.81
C ALA A 67 -3.51 9.68 0.39
N ILE A 68 -3.34 8.48 0.95
CA ILE A 68 -4.04 8.06 2.18
C ILE A 68 -3.68 8.99 3.34
N GLY A 69 -2.39 9.26 3.56
CA GLY A 69 -1.96 10.10 4.67
C GLY A 69 -2.48 11.53 4.59
N GLU A 70 -2.46 12.16 3.41
CA GLU A 70 -3.02 13.50 3.22
C GLU A 70 -4.55 13.53 3.36
N ALA A 71 -5.25 12.47 2.95
CA ALA A 71 -6.67 12.32 3.20
C ALA A 71 -6.97 12.23 4.71
N LEU A 72 -6.24 11.40 5.46
CA LEU A 72 -6.40 11.27 6.90
C LEU A 72 -6.08 12.58 7.65
N LYS A 73 -5.04 13.32 7.23
CA LYS A 73 -4.73 14.65 7.78
C LYS A 73 -5.84 15.66 7.51
N SER A 74 -6.43 15.64 6.31
CA SER A 74 -7.59 16.48 5.96
C SER A 74 -8.86 16.12 6.75
N LEU A 75 -8.91 14.92 7.31
CA LEU A 75 -9.91 14.46 8.29
C LEU A 75 -9.50 14.73 9.76
N GLY A 76 -8.39 15.45 9.99
CA GLY A 76 -7.94 15.87 11.32
C GLY A 76 -7.13 14.83 12.07
N ARG A 77 -6.59 13.81 11.39
CA ARG A 77 -5.78 12.75 12.01
C ARG A 77 -4.30 13.08 11.96
N THR A 78 -3.56 12.53 12.92
CA THR A 78 -2.09 12.49 12.86
C THR A 78 -1.63 11.27 12.06
N VAL A 79 -0.60 11.45 11.25
CA VAL A 79 -0.03 10.39 10.42
C VAL A 79 1.46 10.26 10.71
N THR A 80 1.92 9.03 10.82
CA THR A 80 3.34 8.67 10.90
C THR A 80 3.63 7.63 9.82
N TYR A 81 4.59 7.91 8.95
CA TYR A 81 5.06 6.93 7.99
C TYR A 81 6.19 6.10 8.59
N VAL A 82 6.19 4.80 8.31
CA VAL A 82 7.28 3.89 8.71
C VAL A 82 7.72 3.11 7.48
N SER A 83 9.01 3.15 7.17
CA SER A 83 9.59 2.34 6.09
C SER A 83 11.07 2.07 6.38
N ASP A 84 11.77 1.42 5.47
CA ASP A 84 13.21 1.13 5.57
C ASP A 84 14.08 2.23 4.93
N GLU A 85 15.39 2.04 5.07
CA GLU A 85 16.43 2.96 4.58
C GLU A 85 16.32 3.29 3.08
N TYR A 86 15.69 2.43 2.27
CA TYR A 86 15.54 2.67 0.83
C TYR A 86 14.40 3.65 0.55
N THR A 87 13.28 3.51 1.26
CA THR A 87 12.05 4.25 0.99
C THR A 87 11.89 5.49 1.88
N THR A 88 12.45 5.50 3.10
CA THR A 88 12.33 6.65 4.01
C THR A 88 12.87 7.97 3.42
N PRO A 89 13.95 8.02 2.61
CA PRO A 89 14.39 9.26 1.98
C PRO A 89 13.35 9.83 1.00
N VAL A 90 12.60 8.97 0.32
CA VAL A 90 11.52 9.37 -0.60
C VAL A 90 10.34 9.92 0.19
N LEU A 91 9.88 9.17 1.19
CA LEU A 91 8.75 9.59 2.04
C LEU A 91 9.01 10.93 2.73
N ARG A 92 10.23 11.19 3.22
CA ARG A 92 10.59 12.47 3.85
C ARG A 92 10.40 13.70 2.93
N ARG A 93 10.46 13.53 1.59
CA ARG A 93 10.19 14.61 0.63
C ARG A 93 8.71 14.94 0.52
N TYR A 94 7.83 13.95 0.73
CA TYR A 94 6.39 14.07 0.44
C TYR A 94 5.48 13.95 1.68
N ALA A 95 6.03 13.61 2.85
CA ALA A 95 5.29 13.41 4.10
C ALA A 95 4.55 14.66 4.61
N SER A 96 4.83 15.83 4.05
CA SER A 96 4.09 17.08 4.27
C SER A 96 3.88 17.41 5.76
N GLY A 97 4.96 17.33 6.53
CA GLY A 97 4.99 17.62 7.98
C GLY A 97 4.70 16.41 8.87
N SER A 98 4.34 15.26 8.31
CA SER A 98 4.19 14.00 9.05
C SER A 98 5.56 13.43 9.43
N GLU A 99 5.63 12.73 10.56
CA GLU A 99 6.85 12.03 10.96
C GLU A 99 7.14 10.86 10.00
N VAL A 100 8.42 10.65 9.68
CA VAL A 100 8.89 9.46 8.94
C VAL A 100 9.92 8.73 9.80
N ILE A 101 9.56 7.53 10.24
CA ILE A 101 10.41 6.66 11.04
C ILE A 101 11.16 5.71 10.11
N ASP A 102 12.47 5.66 10.29
CA ASP A 102 13.32 4.64 9.67
C ASP A 102 13.30 3.37 10.53
N PHE A 103 12.78 2.28 9.97
CA PHE A 103 12.75 0.97 10.59
C PHE A 103 13.96 0.17 10.10
N PRO A 104 14.90 -0.21 11.00
CA PRO A 104 16.11 -0.91 10.59
C PRO A 104 15.86 -2.28 9.95
N ILE A 105 16.65 -2.60 8.92
CA ILE A 105 16.77 -3.96 8.39
C ILE A 105 17.60 -4.76 9.38
N ASP A 106 16.99 -5.71 10.07
CA ASP A 106 17.61 -6.48 11.15
C ASP A 106 17.00 -7.88 11.26
N GLY A 107 17.56 -8.72 12.14
CA GLY A 107 17.05 -10.03 12.47
C GLY A 107 15.77 -9.98 13.32
N VAL A 108 15.05 -11.10 13.33
CA VAL A 108 13.75 -11.30 13.98
C VAL A 108 13.62 -10.68 15.38
N VAL A 109 14.58 -10.96 16.26
CA VAL A 109 14.53 -10.52 17.67
C VAL A 109 14.57 -8.99 17.77
N ASN A 110 15.48 -8.36 17.03
CA ASN A 110 15.64 -6.91 17.05
C ASN A 110 14.47 -6.21 16.36
N SER A 111 14.01 -6.73 15.21
CA SER A 111 12.86 -6.15 14.51
C SER A 111 11.58 -6.20 15.34
N LYS A 112 11.32 -7.27 16.09
CA LYS A 112 10.21 -7.30 17.07
C LYS A 112 10.37 -6.24 18.16
N GLY A 113 11.60 -6.02 18.63
CA GLY A 113 11.92 -4.93 19.56
C GLY A 113 11.65 -3.54 18.98
N HIS A 114 12.06 -3.30 17.73
CA HIS A 114 11.81 -2.06 17.01
C HIS A 114 10.30 -1.80 16.81
N ALA A 115 9.55 -2.81 16.36
CA ALA A 115 8.11 -2.72 16.19
C ALA A 115 7.42 -2.35 17.52
N LYS A 116 7.73 -3.07 18.60
CA LYS A 116 7.21 -2.77 19.93
C LYS A 116 7.53 -1.34 20.38
N ALA A 117 8.78 -0.89 20.23
CA ALA A 117 9.19 0.45 20.62
C ALA A 117 8.48 1.55 19.81
N ILE A 118 8.25 1.34 18.52
CA ILE A 118 7.51 2.26 17.66
C ILE A 118 6.05 2.34 18.12
N LEU A 119 5.39 1.19 18.34
CA LEU A 119 4.00 1.15 18.81
C LEU A 119 3.81 1.82 20.17
N GLU A 120 4.73 1.60 21.13
CA GLU A 120 4.70 2.23 22.46
C GLU A 120 4.91 3.75 22.40
N ARG A 121 5.72 4.23 21.46
CA ARG A 121 6.03 5.66 21.28
C ARG A 121 4.93 6.40 20.53
N VAL A 122 4.50 5.87 19.39
CA VAL A 122 3.54 6.51 18.48
C VAL A 122 2.11 6.33 18.98
N LYS A 123 1.79 5.18 19.60
CA LYS A 123 0.46 4.81 20.09
C LYS A 123 -0.64 5.03 19.04
N PRO A 124 -0.50 4.44 17.83
CA PRO A 124 -1.50 4.62 16.79
C PRO A 124 -2.81 3.93 17.19
N SER A 125 -3.91 4.42 16.64
CA SER A 125 -5.20 3.74 16.68
C SER A 125 -5.47 2.89 15.44
N LEU A 126 -4.62 3.01 14.42
CA LEU A 126 -4.78 2.36 13.12
C LEU A 126 -3.41 2.11 12.48
N LEU A 127 -3.24 0.94 11.88
CA LEU A 127 -2.13 0.58 11.00
C LEU A 127 -2.63 0.42 9.57
N ILE A 128 -1.88 0.94 8.60
CA ILE A 128 -2.18 0.78 7.18
C ILE A 128 -0.92 0.29 6.48
N SER A 129 -1.02 -0.79 5.72
CA SER A 129 0.04 -1.23 4.80
C SER A 129 -0.39 -1.03 3.37
N ILE A 130 0.53 -0.57 2.52
CA ILE A 130 0.33 -0.48 1.07
C ILE A 130 1.65 -0.81 0.37
N GLU A 131 1.63 -1.83 -0.48
CA GLU A 131 2.82 -2.30 -1.21
C GLU A 131 4.03 -2.48 -0.31
N ARG A 132 3.87 -3.35 0.69
CA ARG A 132 4.97 -3.73 1.58
C ARG A 132 5.04 -5.23 1.69
N CYS A 133 6.17 -5.81 1.27
CA CYS A 133 6.41 -7.24 1.37
C CYS A 133 6.17 -7.75 2.80
N GLY A 134 5.31 -8.77 2.92
CA GLY A 134 5.06 -9.51 4.14
C GLY A 134 5.89 -10.79 4.19
N ARG A 135 6.14 -11.31 5.39
CA ARG A 135 6.91 -12.55 5.54
C ARG A 135 6.09 -13.74 5.03
N THR A 136 6.75 -14.73 4.43
CA THR A 136 6.18 -16.04 4.17
C THR A 136 6.08 -16.86 5.47
N ARG A 137 5.55 -18.08 5.38
CA ARG A 137 5.52 -19.03 6.51
C ARG A 137 6.92 -19.39 7.03
N ASP A 138 7.92 -19.33 6.16
CA ASP A 138 9.32 -19.64 6.49
C ASP A 138 10.11 -18.39 6.94
N ASP A 139 9.42 -17.28 7.22
CA ASP A 139 10.00 -16.02 7.69
C ASP A 139 11.02 -15.38 6.72
N THR A 140 10.81 -15.65 5.43
CA THR A 140 11.51 -15.02 4.29
C THR A 140 10.63 -13.98 3.61
N TYR A 141 11.24 -13.01 2.93
CA TYR A 141 10.55 -12.01 2.11
C TYR A 141 10.90 -12.30 0.65
N LEU A 142 9.88 -12.59 -0.16
CA LEU A 142 10.07 -12.98 -1.56
C LEU A 142 9.41 -11.96 -2.47
N ASN A 143 10.10 -11.56 -3.54
CA ASN A 143 9.44 -10.86 -4.64
C ASN A 143 8.63 -11.84 -5.52
N MET A 144 7.89 -11.32 -6.50
CA MET A 144 7.07 -12.11 -7.42
C MET A 144 7.85 -13.13 -8.28
N ARG A 145 9.18 -13.09 -8.26
CA ARG A 145 10.07 -14.05 -8.94
C ARG A 145 10.70 -15.07 -7.97
N TYR A 146 10.18 -15.16 -6.75
CA TYR A 146 10.70 -16.00 -5.66
C TYR A 146 12.15 -15.70 -5.25
N VAL A 147 12.63 -14.49 -5.54
CA VAL A 147 13.94 -14.05 -5.07
C VAL A 147 13.82 -13.58 -3.62
N ASP A 148 14.69 -14.11 -2.77
CA ASP A 148 14.80 -13.70 -1.37
C ASP A 148 15.36 -12.27 -1.25
N ILE A 149 14.51 -11.37 -0.77
CA ILE A 149 14.82 -9.96 -0.51
C ILE A 149 14.92 -9.65 0.99
N SER A 150 14.92 -10.66 1.86
CA SER A 150 15.05 -10.50 3.31
C SER A 150 16.26 -9.65 3.73
N PRO A 151 17.46 -9.77 3.10
CA PRO A 151 18.60 -8.90 3.43
C PRO A 151 18.37 -7.41 3.15
N HIS A 152 17.33 -7.07 2.39
CA HIS A 152 17.00 -5.71 1.95
C HIS A 152 15.62 -5.26 2.42
N THR A 153 14.92 -6.07 3.22
CA THR A 153 13.55 -5.80 3.63
C THR A 153 13.48 -5.74 5.14
N ALA A 154 13.23 -4.55 5.69
CA ALA A 154 12.91 -4.42 7.10
C ALA A 154 11.59 -5.12 7.43
N ARG A 155 11.53 -5.78 8.58
CA ARG A 155 10.42 -6.64 9.02
C ARG A 155 9.27 -5.84 9.63
N LEU A 156 8.70 -4.93 8.84
CA LEU A 156 7.64 -4.00 9.27
C LEU A 156 6.32 -4.70 9.58
N ASP A 157 6.14 -5.89 9.03
CA ASP A 157 5.00 -6.77 9.27
C ASP A 157 4.85 -7.17 10.75
N TYR A 158 5.92 -7.09 11.56
CA TYR A 158 5.81 -7.23 13.02
C TYR A 158 5.01 -6.11 13.70
N LEU A 159 4.79 -4.95 13.06
CA LEU A 159 3.84 -3.95 13.57
C LEU A 159 2.41 -4.50 13.55
N PHE A 160 2.10 -5.35 12.57
CA PHE A 160 0.77 -5.93 12.32
C PHE A 160 0.51 -7.22 13.11
N ASP A 161 1.48 -7.71 13.89
CA ASP A 161 1.28 -8.78 14.88
C ASP A 161 0.66 -8.25 16.20
N SER A 162 0.22 -6.98 16.21
CA SER A 162 -0.43 -6.33 17.36
C SER A 162 -1.95 -6.35 17.23
N ASP A 163 -2.66 -6.07 18.33
CA ASP A 163 -4.13 -5.96 18.34
C ASP A 163 -4.64 -4.60 17.84
N ILE A 164 -3.79 -3.80 17.18
CA ILE A 164 -4.17 -2.48 16.67
C ILE A 164 -4.95 -2.67 15.35
N PRO A 165 -6.12 -2.02 15.20
CA PRO A 165 -6.90 -2.04 13.97
C PRO A 165 -6.03 -1.83 12.73
N SER A 166 -6.23 -2.64 11.69
CA SER A 166 -5.32 -2.71 10.55
C SER A 166 -6.01 -2.81 9.18
N VAL A 167 -5.42 -2.14 8.19
CA VAL A 167 -5.81 -2.23 6.78
C VAL A 167 -4.59 -2.62 5.95
N GLY A 168 -4.73 -3.59 5.05
CA GLY A 168 -3.71 -3.97 4.08
C GLY A 168 -4.16 -3.66 2.66
N ILE A 169 -3.21 -3.25 1.81
CA ILE A 169 -3.40 -2.99 0.38
C ILE A 169 -2.26 -3.69 -0.36
N GLY A 170 -2.61 -4.54 -1.33
CA GLY A 170 -1.64 -5.32 -2.13
C GLY A 170 -2.19 -5.69 -3.50
N ASP A 171 -1.29 -6.06 -4.41
CA ASP A 171 -1.58 -6.38 -5.80
C ASP A 171 -0.88 -7.66 -6.32
N GLY A 172 -0.09 -8.34 -5.48
CA GLY A 172 0.72 -9.49 -5.85
C GLY A 172 0.57 -10.73 -4.95
N GLY A 173 0.05 -10.60 -3.73
CA GLY A 173 -0.15 -11.72 -2.81
C GLY A 173 0.99 -11.94 -1.80
N ASN A 174 2.11 -11.23 -1.96
CA ASN A 174 3.27 -11.29 -1.08
C ASN A 174 3.39 -10.05 -0.17
N GLU A 175 2.35 -9.22 -0.08
CA GLU A 175 2.29 -8.01 0.73
C GLU A 175 1.58 -8.23 2.06
N ILE A 176 1.90 -7.39 3.05
CA ILE A 176 1.25 -7.39 4.37
C ILE A 176 -0.27 -7.23 4.19
N GLY A 177 -1.02 -8.18 4.74
CA GLY A 177 -2.48 -8.26 4.66
C GLY A 177 -2.98 -9.33 3.69
N MET A 178 -2.16 -9.73 2.71
CA MET A 178 -2.51 -10.83 1.80
C MET A 178 -2.61 -12.18 2.50
N GLY A 179 -2.15 -12.28 3.75
CA GLY A 179 -2.38 -13.44 4.63
C GLY A 179 -3.86 -13.75 4.88
N ASN A 180 -4.77 -12.79 4.66
CA ASN A 180 -6.21 -13.03 4.70
C ASN A 180 -6.67 -14.02 3.62
N LEU A 181 -5.89 -14.14 2.53
CA LEU A 181 -6.17 -15.00 1.38
C LEU A 181 -5.06 -16.04 1.15
N ALA A 182 -4.23 -16.33 2.16
CA ALA A 182 -3.08 -17.24 2.02
C ALA A 182 -3.45 -18.66 1.54
N GLU A 183 -4.67 -19.12 1.78
CA GLU A 183 -5.15 -20.42 1.28
C GLU A 183 -5.62 -20.37 -0.18
N VAL A 184 -6.02 -19.19 -0.66
CA VAL A 184 -6.60 -18.98 -2.00
C VAL A 184 -5.53 -18.56 -3.00
N ILE A 185 -4.60 -17.71 -2.60
CA ILE A 185 -3.54 -17.15 -3.46
C ILE A 185 -2.78 -18.25 -4.24
N PRO A 186 -2.31 -19.35 -3.61
CA PRO A 186 -1.59 -20.41 -4.32
C PRO A 186 -2.45 -21.21 -5.32
N THR A 187 -3.78 -21.02 -5.32
CA THR A 187 -4.68 -21.70 -6.28
C THR A 187 -4.81 -20.93 -7.60
N VAL A 188 -4.30 -19.70 -7.66
CA VAL A 188 -4.28 -18.85 -8.86
C VAL A 188 -2.90 -18.93 -9.49
N GLU A 189 -2.79 -19.49 -10.70
CA GLU A 189 -1.50 -19.82 -11.34
C GLU A 189 -0.51 -18.66 -11.47
N SER A 190 -1.00 -17.42 -11.62
CA SER A 190 -0.17 -16.22 -11.78
C SER A 190 0.27 -15.57 -10.46
N LEU A 191 -0.24 -16.05 -9.32
CA LEU A 191 0.05 -15.53 -7.99
C LEU A 191 1.04 -16.45 -7.24
N PRO A 192 1.70 -15.99 -6.16
CA PRO A 192 2.79 -16.73 -5.54
C PRO A 192 2.32 -17.97 -4.77
N ASP A 193 3.11 -19.05 -4.86
CA ASP A 193 2.96 -20.27 -4.06
C ASP A 193 3.19 -20.03 -2.56
N TYR A 194 3.98 -19.00 -2.23
CA TYR A 194 4.37 -18.62 -0.89
C TYR A 194 3.89 -17.20 -0.58
N PRO A 195 2.57 -17.00 -0.36
CA PRO A 195 2.03 -15.68 -0.04
C PRO A 195 2.54 -15.18 1.31
N ALA A 196 2.36 -13.88 1.54
CA ALA A 196 2.53 -13.31 2.87
C ALA A 196 1.57 -13.95 3.86
N VAL A 197 2.00 -14.12 5.12
CA VAL A 197 1.16 -14.73 6.17
C VAL A 197 0.50 -13.71 7.10
N ASN A 198 0.94 -12.45 7.07
CA ASN A 198 0.37 -11.42 7.93
C ASN A 198 -1.07 -11.10 7.52
N GLN A 199 -1.96 -11.18 8.49
CA GLN A 199 -3.38 -10.85 8.34
C GLN A 199 -3.64 -9.41 8.78
N VAL A 200 -4.76 -8.87 8.30
CA VAL A 200 -5.25 -7.53 8.62
C VAL A 200 -6.77 -7.57 8.81
N ASP A 201 -7.34 -6.59 9.51
CA ASP A 201 -8.79 -6.54 9.72
C ASP A 201 -9.56 -6.24 8.44
N ARG A 202 -8.99 -5.43 7.54
CA ARG A 202 -9.57 -5.13 6.22
C ARG A 202 -8.50 -5.21 5.14
N LEU A 203 -8.82 -5.92 4.06
CA LEU A 203 -7.96 -6.06 2.90
C LEU A 203 -8.57 -5.33 1.70
N VAL A 204 -7.77 -4.53 1.03
CA VAL A 204 -8.04 -3.94 -0.28
C VAL A 204 -7.11 -4.62 -1.28
N ILE A 205 -7.65 -5.17 -2.34
CA ILE A 205 -6.86 -5.66 -3.47
C ILE A 205 -7.01 -4.71 -4.66
N ALA A 206 -5.99 -4.61 -5.48
CA ALA A 206 -6.01 -3.81 -6.71
C ALA A 206 -5.08 -4.44 -7.75
N SER A 207 -5.12 -3.92 -8.98
CA SER A 207 -4.14 -4.28 -10.03
C SER A 207 -2.80 -3.58 -9.87
N VAL A 208 -2.79 -2.48 -9.10
CA VAL A 208 -1.63 -1.68 -8.69
C VAL A 208 -1.97 -1.16 -7.29
N SER A 209 -1.10 -1.32 -6.31
CA SER A 209 -1.38 -0.97 -4.92
C SER A 209 -1.71 0.52 -4.73
N ASN A 210 -1.04 1.42 -5.47
CA ASN A 210 -1.36 2.84 -5.52
C ASN A 210 -2.83 3.09 -5.90
N TRP A 211 -3.37 2.33 -6.86
CA TRP A 211 -4.78 2.44 -7.25
C TRP A 211 -5.70 1.98 -6.14
N GLY A 212 -5.36 0.91 -5.42
CA GLY A 212 -6.05 0.49 -4.20
C GLY A 212 -6.07 1.60 -3.14
N GLY A 213 -4.94 2.29 -2.95
CA GLY A 213 -4.85 3.46 -2.08
C GLY A 213 -5.75 4.60 -2.53
N TYR A 214 -5.80 4.91 -3.83
CA TYR A 214 -6.71 5.92 -4.38
C TYR A 214 -8.18 5.50 -4.23
N GLY A 215 -8.51 4.23 -4.46
CA GLY A 215 -9.86 3.69 -4.23
C GLY A 215 -10.31 3.83 -2.78
N LEU A 216 -9.42 3.55 -1.83
CA LEU A 216 -9.68 3.78 -0.41
C LEU A 216 -9.94 5.27 -0.09
N VAL A 217 -9.15 6.18 -0.69
CA VAL A 217 -9.34 7.63 -0.53
C VAL A 217 -10.66 8.11 -1.20
N ALA A 218 -11.05 7.52 -2.32
CA ALA A 218 -12.34 7.76 -2.96
C ALA A 218 -13.51 7.36 -2.04
N ALA A 219 -13.44 6.18 -1.43
CA ALA A 219 -14.44 5.73 -0.46
C ALA A 219 -14.49 6.62 0.79
N LEU A 220 -13.33 7.05 1.32
CA LEU A 220 -13.26 8.03 2.40
C LEU A 220 -13.88 9.38 2.01
N SER A 221 -13.73 9.78 0.74
CA SER A 221 -14.33 11.01 0.21
C SER A 221 -15.85 10.94 0.22
N GLN A 222 -16.43 9.82 -0.22
CA GLN A 222 -17.88 9.59 -0.20
C GLN A 222 -18.44 9.58 1.23
N ILE A 223 -17.79 8.87 2.16
CA ILE A 223 -18.25 8.79 3.56
C ILE A 223 -18.17 10.15 4.27
N SER A 224 -17.10 10.91 4.04
CA SER A 224 -16.87 12.19 4.73
C SER A 224 -17.52 13.40 4.06
N GLY A 225 -18.00 13.26 2.81
CA GLY A 225 -18.49 14.36 1.99
C GLY A 225 -17.40 15.38 1.60
N LYS A 226 -16.12 15.00 1.67
CA LYS A 226 -14.98 15.85 1.30
C LYS A 226 -14.28 15.29 0.07
N LYS A 227 -13.78 16.13 -0.82
CA LYS A 227 -12.94 15.70 -1.95
C LYS A 227 -11.51 15.47 -1.46
N LEU A 228 -11.14 14.22 -1.19
CA LEU A 228 -9.84 13.87 -0.59
C LEU A 228 -8.83 13.29 -1.60
N LEU A 229 -9.28 12.89 -2.79
CA LEU A 229 -8.42 12.37 -3.84
C LEU A 229 -7.39 13.42 -4.31
N PRO A 230 -6.15 13.02 -4.61
CA PRO A 230 -5.18 13.90 -5.27
C PRO A 230 -5.67 14.26 -6.68
N SER A 231 -5.19 15.37 -7.24
CA SER A 231 -5.43 15.69 -8.65
C SER A 231 -4.50 14.86 -9.54
N VAL A 232 -4.90 14.61 -10.78
CA VAL A 232 -4.07 13.91 -11.78
C VAL A 232 -2.73 14.61 -11.95
N GLU A 233 -2.73 15.94 -12.01
CA GLU A 233 -1.51 16.73 -12.15
C GLU A 233 -0.57 16.57 -10.95
N SER A 234 -1.12 16.55 -9.73
CA SER A 234 -0.33 16.37 -8.51
C SER A 234 0.26 14.96 -8.40
N GLU A 235 -0.48 13.95 -8.85
CA GLU A 235 -0.03 12.56 -8.88
C GLU A 235 1.09 12.37 -9.90
N THR A 236 0.90 12.87 -11.13
CA THR A 236 1.92 12.81 -12.18
C THR A 236 3.18 13.55 -11.75
N ALA A 237 3.07 14.75 -11.16
CA ALA A 237 4.21 15.49 -10.65
C ALA A 237 4.96 14.75 -9.53
N MET A 238 4.23 14.04 -8.66
CA MET A 238 4.81 13.21 -7.61
C MET A 238 5.60 12.04 -8.21
N LEU A 239 5.01 11.31 -9.17
CA LEU A 239 5.67 10.20 -9.86
C LEU A 239 6.98 10.65 -10.51
N HIS A 240 6.96 11.75 -11.27
CA HIS A 240 8.18 12.31 -11.87
C HIS A 240 9.23 12.68 -10.82
N GLY A 241 8.84 13.34 -9.72
CA GLY A 241 9.79 13.69 -8.66
C GLY A 241 10.34 12.48 -7.89
N MET A 242 9.59 11.38 -7.80
CA MET A 242 10.08 10.11 -7.24
C MET A 242 11.11 9.45 -8.18
N ILE A 243 10.90 9.48 -9.49
CA ILE A 243 11.91 9.01 -10.46
C ILE A 243 13.19 9.84 -10.35
N GLU A 244 13.10 11.16 -10.22
CA GLU A 244 14.25 12.03 -9.97
C GLU A 244 14.93 11.75 -8.61
N ALA A 245 14.19 11.21 -7.65
CA ALA A 245 14.72 10.73 -6.37
C ALA A 245 15.42 9.37 -6.46
N GLY A 246 15.38 8.70 -7.61
CA GLY A 246 15.98 7.40 -7.85
C GLY A 246 15.07 6.21 -7.51
N VAL A 247 13.76 6.44 -7.40
CA VAL A 247 12.75 5.38 -7.38
C VAL A 247 12.60 4.81 -8.79
N VAL A 248 12.31 3.52 -8.91
CA VAL A 248 12.22 2.82 -10.19
C VAL A 248 10.88 2.13 -10.37
N ASP A 249 10.53 1.80 -11.59
CA ASP A 249 9.38 0.94 -11.86
C ASP A 249 9.65 -0.50 -11.36
N GLY A 250 8.70 -1.07 -10.59
CA GLY A 250 8.86 -2.38 -9.95
C GLY A 250 8.97 -3.56 -10.93
N THR A 251 8.39 -3.41 -12.13
CA THR A 251 8.38 -4.47 -13.15
C THR A 251 9.66 -4.47 -13.99
N THR A 252 10.13 -3.29 -14.38
CA THR A 252 11.26 -3.11 -15.31
C THR A 252 12.59 -2.83 -14.60
N GLY A 253 12.55 -2.28 -13.38
CA GLY A 253 13.72 -1.76 -12.67
C GLY A 253 14.29 -0.47 -13.26
N GLU A 254 13.60 0.14 -14.23
CA GLU A 254 14.05 1.36 -14.89
C GLU A 254 13.54 2.62 -14.19
N ALA A 255 14.33 3.69 -14.24
CA ALA A 255 13.95 5.02 -13.75
C ALA A 255 13.09 5.74 -14.79
N VAL A 256 11.88 5.22 -15.03
CA VAL A 256 10.89 5.74 -15.97
C VAL A 256 9.60 6.10 -15.21
N PRO A 257 8.82 7.10 -15.66
CA PRO A 257 7.61 7.55 -14.96
C PRO A 257 6.44 6.58 -15.20
N THR A 258 6.61 5.35 -14.73
CA THR A 258 5.61 4.29 -14.74
C THR A 258 5.48 3.68 -13.35
N VAL A 259 4.30 3.12 -13.09
CA VAL A 259 4.01 2.28 -11.93
C VAL A 259 3.55 0.95 -12.50
N ASP A 260 4.25 -0.14 -12.21
CA ASP A 260 3.90 -1.46 -12.72
C ASP A 260 3.73 -1.54 -14.24
N ASN A 261 4.62 -0.84 -14.94
CA ASN A 261 4.62 -0.70 -16.39
C ASN A 261 3.33 -0.05 -16.94
N PHE A 262 2.60 0.71 -16.11
CA PHE A 262 1.55 1.64 -16.52
C PHE A 262 2.09 3.06 -16.52
N SER A 263 1.86 3.77 -17.63
CA SER A 263 2.28 5.15 -17.83
C SER A 263 1.57 6.12 -16.89
N ALA A 264 2.17 7.30 -16.67
CA ALA A 264 1.50 8.39 -15.95
C ALA A 264 0.12 8.75 -16.55
N GLU A 265 -0.06 8.61 -17.87
CA GLU A 265 -1.35 8.83 -18.53
C GLU A 265 -2.39 7.79 -18.10
N GLU A 266 -2.03 6.50 -18.11
CA GLU A 266 -2.93 5.42 -17.68
C GLU A 266 -3.31 5.56 -16.20
N ASN A 267 -2.34 5.88 -15.33
CA ASN A 267 -2.58 6.20 -13.92
C ASN A 267 -3.55 7.39 -13.77
N GLY A 268 -3.35 8.45 -14.56
CA GLY A 268 -4.20 9.64 -14.56
C GLY A 268 -5.63 9.36 -15.04
N VAL A 269 -5.81 8.50 -16.05
CA VAL A 269 -7.13 8.07 -16.53
C VAL A 269 -7.89 7.32 -15.43
N LEU A 270 -7.21 6.44 -14.70
CA LEU A 270 -7.81 5.72 -13.57
C LEU A 270 -8.22 6.67 -12.45
N LEU A 271 -7.33 7.59 -12.04
CA LEU A 271 -7.63 8.56 -11.00
C LEU A 271 -8.80 9.48 -11.41
N ALA A 272 -8.89 9.88 -12.67
CA ALA A 272 -10.02 10.64 -13.20
C ALA A 272 -11.35 9.87 -13.16
N ARG A 273 -11.33 8.53 -13.31
CA ARG A 273 -12.52 7.68 -13.12
C ARG A 273 -12.97 7.71 -11.65
N LEU A 274 -12.04 7.58 -10.71
CA LEU A 274 -12.35 7.66 -9.27
C LEU A 274 -12.95 9.02 -8.90
N HIS A 275 -12.43 10.13 -9.42
CA HIS A 275 -13.02 11.46 -9.22
C HIS A 275 -14.48 11.52 -9.69
N ARG A 276 -14.82 10.92 -10.85
CA ARG A 276 -16.20 10.87 -11.34
C ARG A 276 -17.12 10.05 -10.43
N VAL A 277 -16.62 8.97 -9.83
CA VAL A 277 -17.38 8.17 -8.86
C VAL A 277 -17.65 8.96 -7.57
N VAL A 278 -16.66 9.73 -7.09
CA VAL A 278 -16.82 10.61 -5.93
C VAL A 278 -17.77 11.77 -6.21
N ASP A 279 -17.72 12.37 -7.39
CA ASP A 279 -18.59 13.50 -7.76
C ASP A 279 -20.02 13.09 -8.11
N GLY A 280 -20.22 11.83 -8.51
CA GLY A 280 -21.53 11.28 -8.89
C GLY A 280 -22.29 10.56 -7.79
N GLY A 281 -21.65 10.32 -6.64
CA GLY A 281 -22.27 9.73 -5.42
C GLY A 281 -22.70 10.80 -4.44
#